data_AF-A0AAN7R9W1-F1
#
_entry.id   AF-A0AAN7R9W1-F1
#
_cell.length_a   1.000
_cell.length_b   1.000
_cell.length_c   1.000
_cell.angle_alpha   90.00
_cell.angle_beta   90.00
_cell.angle_gamma   90.00
#
_symmetry.space_group_name_H-M   'P 1'
#
loop_
_entity.id
_entity.type
_entity.pdbx_description
1 polymer ?
#
loop_
_entity_poly.entity_id
_entity_poly.type
_entity_poly.pdbx_seq_one_letter_code
_entity_poly.pdbx_strand_id
1 'polypeptide(L)'
;MGGLDWEKLLRLQSPDGSFLSSPSSTAYAFMRTWDQRCFHYLQKVVHRFNSGVPNLYPVDLFERLWAVDRLQRLGISRYFDEEFKACMDYMST
;
A
#
# COMPACT_ATOMS: atom_id res chain seq x y z
N MET A 1 -22.49 0.12 2.37
CA MET A 1 -23.02 -1.02 1.56
C MET A 1 -23.77 -1.95 2.49
N GLY A 2 -25.04 -2.23 2.21
CA GLY A 2 -25.79 -3.28 2.92
C GLY A 2 -25.53 -4.66 2.31
N GLY A 3 -25.81 -5.74 3.05
CA GLY A 3 -25.82 -7.10 2.51
C GLY A 3 -24.44 -7.72 2.23
N LEU A 4 -23.37 -7.23 2.86
CA LEU A 4 -22.03 -7.81 2.71
C LEU A 4 -21.87 -9.10 3.53
N ASP A 5 -21.33 -10.14 2.90
CA ASP A 5 -20.94 -11.40 3.53
C ASP A 5 -19.48 -11.31 3.99
N TRP A 6 -19.29 -10.93 5.25
CA TRP A 6 -17.96 -10.70 5.82
C TRP A 6 -17.11 -11.96 5.92
N GLU A 7 -17.72 -13.14 6.06
CA GLU A 7 -16.98 -14.40 6.12
C GLU A 7 -16.27 -14.68 4.80
N LYS A 8 -16.94 -14.40 3.67
CA LYS A 8 -16.32 -14.52 2.34
C LYS A 8 -15.33 -13.39 2.07
N LEU A 9 -15.67 -12.16 2.43
CA LEU A 9 -14.81 -11.00 2.16
C LEU A 9 -13.49 -11.05 2.90
N LEU A 10 -13.47 -11.50 4.17
CA LEU A 10 -12.22 -11.61 4.93
C LEU A 10 -11.22 -12.61 4.31
N ARG A 11 -11.69 -13.56 3.50
CA ARG A 11 -10.80 -14.47 2.74
C ARG A 11 -10.07 -13.78 1.59
N LEU A 12 -10.56 -12.60 1.16
CA LEU A 12 -9.98 -11.78 0.10
C LEU A 12 -9.11 -10.64 0.66
N GLN A 13 -8.93 -10.58 1.98
CA GLN A 13 -8.09 -9.58 2.62
C GLN A 13 -6.63 -9.72 2.14
N SER A 14 -5.99 -8.59 1.88
CA SER A 14 -4.59 -8.56 1.49
C SER A 14 -3.69 -9.09 2.61
N PRO A 15 -2.48 -9.59 2.30
CA PRO A 15 -1.56 -10.12 3.31
C PRO A 15 -1.25 -9.14 4.45
N ASP A 16 -1.17 -7.84 4.14
CA ASP A 16 -0.91 -6.76 5.09
C ASP A 16 -2.11 -6.40 5.98
N GLY A 17 -3.28 -7.02 5.77
CA GLY A 17 -4.51 -6.77 6.52
C GLY A 17 -5.44 -5.74 5.87
N SER A 18 -5.06 -5.15 4.74
CA SER A 18 -5.90 -4.18 4.05
C SER A 18 -6.96 -4.84 3.16
N PHE A 19 -7.96 -4.05 2.79
CA PHE A 19 -8.81 -4.31 1.63
C PHE A 19 -8.37 -3.42 0.48
N LEU A 20 -7.71 -4.02 -0.52
CA LEU A 20 -7.22 -3.37 -1.73
C LEU A 20 -6.37 -2.11 -1.43
N SER A 21 -5.51 -2.20 -0.41
CA SER A 21 -4.63 -1.11 0.03
C SER A 21 -5.37 0.19 0.39
N SER A 22 -6.69 0.15 0.62
CA SER A 22 -7.51 1.33 0.91
C SER A 22 -7.76 1.46 2.41
N PRO A 23 -7.27 2.53 3.08
CA PRO A 23 -7.53 2.75 4.49
C PRO A 23 -9.02 2.93 4.80
N SER A 24 -9.79 3.61 3.95
CA SER A 24 -11.23 3.82 4.20
C SER A 24 -12.03 2.52 4.10
N SER A 25 -11.77 1.69 3.08
CA SER A 25 -12.41 0.37 2.95
C SER A 25 -12.04 -0.54 4.13
N THR A 26 -10.78 -0.51 4.54
CA THR A 26 -10.27 -1.33 5.66
C THR A 26 -10.86 -0.86 7.00
N ALA A 27 -11.02 0.45 7.21
CA ALA A 27 -11.69 1.00 8.38
C ALA A 27 -13.16 0.57 8.45
N TYR A 28 -13.87 0.63 7.32
CA TYR A 28 -15.24 0.14 7.26
C TYR A 28 -15.33 -1.36 7.57
N ALA A 29 -14.41 -2.17 7.04
CA ALA A 29 -14.33 -3.60 7.37
C ALA A 29 -14.10 -3.81 8.88
N PHE A 30 -13.12 -3.13 9.47
CA PHE A 30 -12.83 -3.20 10.89
C PHE A 30 -14.05 -2.86 11.77
N MET A 31 -14.78 -1.79 11.46
CA MET A 31 -15.97 -1.40 12.21
C MET A 31 -17.09 -2.46 12.20
N ARG A 32 -17.09 -3.35 11.20
CA ARG A 32 -18.11 -4.39 11.02
C ARG A 32 -17.69 -5.76 11.53
N THR A 33 -16.39 -6.03 11.59
CA THR A 33 -15.85 -7.37 11.90
C THR A 33 -14.95 -7.42 13.13
N TRP A 34 -14.43 -6.28 13.60
CA TRP A 34 -13.38 -6.19 14.62
C TRP A 34 -12.12 -7.00 14.30
N ASP A 35 -11.87 -7.24 13.01
CA ASP A 35 -10.71 -7.99 12.54
C ASP A 35 -9.39 -7.29 12.92
N GLN A 36 -8.51 -8.03 13.61
CA GLN A 36 -7.26 -7.49 14.16
C GLN A 36 -6.22 -7.19 13.08
N ARG A 37 -6.30 -7.84 11.91
CA ARG A 37 -5.41 -7.55 10.79
C ARG A 37 -5.76 -6.21 10.14
N CYS A 38 -7.06 -5.91 9.99
CA CYS A 38 -7.53 -4.59 9.58
C CYS A 38 -7.03 -3.51 10.54
N PHE A 39 -7.15 -3.76 11.86
CA PHE A 39 -6.69 -2.82 12.88
C PHE A 39 -5.18 -2.57 12.81
N HIS A 40 -4.38 -3.64 12.72
CA HIS A 40 -2.92 -3.52 12.58
C HIS A 40 -2.51 -2.73 11.35
N TYR A 41 -3.16 -2.97 10.20
CA TYR A 41 -2.93 -2.19 8.99
C TYR A 41 -3.20 -0.70 9.24
N LEU A 42 -4.38 -0.37 9.78
CA LEU A 42 -4.77 1.03 10.03
C LEU A 42 -3.83 1.72 11.01
N GLN A 43 -3.45 1.06 12.11
CA GLN A 43 -2.48 1.58 13.07
C GLN A 43 -1.14 1.88 12.42
N LYS A 44 -0.64 0.98 11.56
CA LYS A 44 0.61 1.18 10.82
C LYS A 44 0.53 2.41 9.92
N VAL A 45 -0.57 2.59 9.19
CA VAL A 45 -0.76 3.75 8.30
C VAL A 45 -0.86 5.04 9.12
N VAL A 46 -1.71 5.07 10.15
CA VAL A 46 -1.89 6.23 11.05
C VAL A 46 -0.57 6.64 11.71
N HIS A 47 0.21 5.67 12.18
CA HIS A 47 1.52 5.94 12.77
C HIS A 47 2.50 6.51 11.74
N ARG A 48 2.51 5.97 10.52
CA ARG A 48 3.39 6.44 9.43
C ARG A 48 3.10 7.89 9.01
N PHE A 49 1.85 8.31 9.04
CA PHE A 49 1.39 9.61 8.52
C PHE A 49 0.94 10.58 9.62
N ASN A 50 1.39 10.40 10.87
CA ASN A 50 1.10 11.28 12.00
C ASN A 50 -0.39 11.61 12.13
N SER A 51 -1.23 10.59 12.29
CA SER A 51 -2.70 10.68 12.39
C SER A 51 -3.46 10.85 11.08
N GLY A 52 -2.83 11.35 10.01
CA GLY A 52 -3.42 11.33 8.67
C GLY A 52 -3.41 9.92 8.05
N VAL A 53 -4.16 9.73 6.97
CA VAL A 53 -4.04 8.56 6.09
C VAL A 53 -4.20 9.00 4.63
N PRO A 54 -3.46 8.42 3.68
CA PRO A 54 -3.71 8.60 2.25
C PRO A 54 -4.97 7.81 1.84
N ASN A 55 -5.39 7.98 0.58
CA ASN A 55 -6.45 7.15 -0.01
C ASN A 55 -5.99 5.73 -0.36
N LEU A 56 -4.68 5.51 -0.57
CA LEU A 56 -4.07 4.22 -0.92
C LEU A 56 -2.71 4.07 -0.24
N TYR A 57 -2.43 2.92 0.37
CA TYR A 57 -1.12 2.57 0.95
C TYR A 57 -0.95 1.05 1.13
N PRO A 58 0.24 0.46 0.89
CA PRO A 58 1.45 1.10 0.38
C PRO A 58 1.40 1.35 -1.14
N VAL A 59 2.28 2.21 -1.62
CA VAL A 59 2.48 2.55 -3.05
C VAL A 59 3.95 2.47 -3.46
N ASP A 60 4.75 1.73 -2.68
CA ASP A 60 6.20 1.63 -2.79
C ASP A 60 6.69 1.12 -4.15
N LEU A 61 6.04 0.09 -4.71
CA LEU A 61 6.37 -0.40 -6.06
C LEU A 61 6.04 0.65 -7.14
N PHE A 62 4.87 1.29 -7.04
CA PHE A 62 4.45 2.32 -7.99
C PHE A 62 5.40 3.53 -7.96
N GLU A 63 5.71 4.06 -6.77
CA GLU A 63 6.58 5.21 -6.60
C GLU A 63 7.99 4.94 -7.17
N ARG A 64 8.55 3.74 -6.92
CA ARG A 64 9.87 3.35 -7.42
C ARG A 64 9.90 3.21 -8.94
N LEU A 65 8.97 2.46 -9.50
CA LEU A 65 8.87 2.27 -10.96
C LEU A 65 8.69 3.61 -11.67
N TRP A 66 7.82 4.47 -11.13
CA TRP A 66 7.54 5.75 -11.74
C TRP A 66 8.72 6.70 -11.67
N ALA A 67 9.45 6.74 -10.55
CA ALA A 67 10.67 7.52 -10.44
C ALA A 67 11.72 7.09 -11.47
N VAL A 68 11.95 5.78 -11.62
CA VAL A 68 12.87 5.22 -12.61
C VAL A 68 12.44 5.59 -14.04
N ASP A 69 11.18 5.34 -14.41
CA ASP A 69 10.64 5.69 -15.75
C ASP A 69 10.85 7.17 -16.07
N ARG A 70 10.54 8.06 -15.11
CA ARG A 70 10.64 9.50 -15.32
C ARG A 70 12.08 9.96 -15.50
N LEU A 71 12.99 9.47 -14.68
CA LEU A 71 14.41 9.83 -14.76
C LEU A 71 15.07 9.30 -16.05
N GLN A 72 14.68 8.11 -16.51
CA GLN A 72 15.12 7.57 -17.82
C GLN A 72 14.61 8.42 -18.97
N ARG A 73 13.30 8.71 -19.01
CA ARG A 73 12.68 9.47 -20.11
C ARG A 73 13.13 10.92 -20.19
N LEU A 74 13.55 11.50 -19.06
CA LEU A 74 14.16 12.83 -19.00
C LEU A 74 15.64 12.84 -19.44
N GLY A 75 16.24 11.67 -19.68
CA GLY A 75 17.63 11.56 -20.14
C GLY A 75 18.69 11.85 -19.07
N ILE A 76 18.29 11.83 -17.79
CA ILE A 76 19.16 12.13 -16.65
C ILE A 76 19.45 10.92 -15.75
N SER A 77 19.03 9.71 -16.16
CA SER A 77 19.20 8.49 -15.35
C SER A 77 20.66 8.15 -15.03
N ARG A 78 21.62 8.51 -15.89
CA ARG A 78 23.06 8.25 -15.70
C ARG A 78 23.67 8.84 -14.42
N TYR A 79 22.98 9.77 -13.77
CA TYR A 79 23.42 10.35 -12.50
C TYR A 79 22.95 9.54 -11.28
N PHE A 80 22.16 8.48 -11.49
CA PHE A 80 21.46 7.72 -10.44
C PHE A 80 21.61 6.20 -10.60
N ASP A 81 22.72 5.73 -11.19
CA ASP A 81 22.90 4.31 -11.52
C ASP A 81 22.84 3.40 -10.28
N GLU A 82 23.39 3.84 -9.15
CA GLU A 82 23.36 3.09 -7.88
C GLU A 82 21.93 3.03 -7.29
N GLU A 83 21.21 4.15 -7.28
CA GLU A 83 19.83 4.22 -6.79
C GLU A 83 18.87 3.44 -7.68
N PHE A 84 19.10 3.42 -8.98
CA PHE A 84 18.34 2.63 -9.94
C PHE A 84 18.52 1.14 -9.65
N LYS A 85 19.76 0.70 -9.46
CA LYS A 85 20.04 -0.69 -9.10
C LYS A 85 19.34 -1.06 -7.80
N ALA A 86 19.43 -0.23 -6.77
CA ALA A 86 18.73 -0.46 -5.51
C ALA A 86 17.20 -0.55 -5.67
N CYS A 87 16.60 0.29 -6.53
CA CYS A 87 15.17 0.22 -6.84
C CYS A 87 14.82 -1.10 -7.55
N MET A 88 15.61 -1.53 -8.55
CA MET A 88 15.40 -2.79 -9.27
C MET A 88 15.58 -4.02 -8.39
N ASP A 89 16.57 -4.00 -7.49
CA ASP A 89 16.81 -5.08 -6.53
C ASP A 89 15.63 -5.22 -5.57
N TYR A 90 15.07 -4.12 -5.06
CA TYR A 90 13.86 -4.13 -4.22
C TYR A 90 12.64 -4.72 -4.93
N MET A 91 12.53 -4.56 -6.25
CA MET A 91 11.40 -5.06 -7.03
C MET A 91 11.55 -6.54 -7.42
N SER A 92 12.76 -7.09 -7.28
CA SER A 92 13.07 -8.47 -7.67
C SER A 92 12.90 -9.48 -6.52
N THR A 93 12.57 -9.00 -5.32
CA THR A 93 12.27 -9.80 -4.12
C THR A 93 10.78 -10.00 -3.93
#